data_AF-A0A7X5BWL4-F1
#
_entry.id   AF-A0A7X5BWL4-F1
#
_cell.length_a   1.000
_cell.length_b   1.000
_cell.length_c   1.000
_cell.angle_alpha   90.00
_cell.angle_beta   90.00
_cell.angle_gamma   90.00
#
_symmetry.space_group_name_H-M   'P 1'
#
loop_
_entity.id
_entity.type
_entity.pdbx_description
1 polymer ?
#
loop_
_entity_poly.entity_id
_entity_poly.type
_entity_poly.pdbx_seq_one_letter_code
_entity_poly.pdbx_strand_id
1 'polypeptide(L)'
;MKIRLAKEDETCLAVTFAYEASIVKAIRSIDGRRWHPASKTWFIPYTLLALEQLKEMFLRADVDIDAELVEECPALEEWEPMEPVEEISYR
;
A
#
# COMPACT_ATOMS: atom_id res chain seq x y z
N MET A 1 5.83 -13.84 -1.68
CA MET A 1 6.06 -13.23 -0.35
C MET A 1 4.80 -12.49 0.01
N LYS A 2 4.29 -12.68 1.23
CA LYS A 2 2.98 -12.14 1.63
C LYS A 2 3.16 -10.85 2.43
N ILE A 3 2.54 -9.77 1.95
CA ILE A 3 2.49 -8.46 2.60
C ILE A 3 1.07 -8.28 3.13
N ARG A 4 0.92 -7.80 4.35
CA ARG A 4 -0.37 -7.42 4.92
C ARG A 4 -0.50 -5.91 4.99
N LEU A 5 -1.63 -5.41 4.50
CA LEU A 5 -2.05 -4.03 4.60
C LEU A 5 -3.32 -3.96 5.44
N ALA A 6 -3.25 -3.24 6.56
CA ALA A 6 -4.37 -3.00 7.45
C ALA A 6 -4.57 -1.50 7.65
N LYS A 7 -5.79 -1.11 8.01
CA LYS A 7 -6.06 0.23 8.54
C LYS A 7 -5.56 0.29 9.97
N GLU A 8 -4.70 1.24 10.30
CA GLU A 8 -4.38 1.52 11.72
C GLU A 8 -5.38 2.55 12.26
N ASP A 9 -5.59 3.63 11.50
CA ASP A 9 -6.58 4.67 11.79
C ASP A 9 -7.02 5.36 10.49
N GLU A 10 -7.86 6.40 10.57
CA GLU A 10 -8.34 7.15 9.39
C GLU A 10 -7.24 7.85 8.59
N THR A 11 -6.03 7.96 9.15
CA THR A 11 -4.91 8.70 8.58
C THR A 11 -3.66 7.84 8.35
N CYS A 12 -3.66 6.58 8.79
CA CYS A 12 -2.51 5.70 8.84
C CYS A 12 -2.88 4.27 8.44
N LEU A 13 -2.04 3.70 7.58
CA LEU A 13 -2.04 2.30 7.20
C LEU A 13 -0.93 1.56 7.96
N ALA A 14 -1.26 0.37 8.44
CA ALA A 14 -0.34 -0.59 9.00
C ALA A 14 0.13 -1.56 7.92
N VAL A 15 1.43 -1.55 7.61
CA VAL A 15 2.06 -2.44 6.63
C VAL A 15 2.98 -3.42 7.35
N THR A 16 2.64 -4.71 7.26
CA THR A 16 3.35 -5.79 7.94
C THR A 16 3.78 -6.85 6.93
N PHE A 17 5.04 -7.28 6.97
CA PHE A 17 5.58 -8.27 6.04
C PHE A 17 6.75 -9.00 6.69
N ALA A 18 7.10 -10.18 6.15
CA ALA A 18 8.32 -10.88 6.55
C ALA A 18 9.55 -10.04 6.17
N TYR A 19 10.53 -9.92 7.06
CA TYR A 19 11.68 -9.04 6.86
C TYR A 19 12.36 -9.27 5.51
N GLU A 20 12.28 -8.26 4.64
CA GLU A 20 12.91 -8.27 3.32
C GLU A 20 13.58 -6.91 3.07
N ALA A 21 14.88 -6.95 2.80
CA ALA A 21 15.69 -5.74 2.74
C ALA A 21 15.26 -4.78 1.60
N SER A 22 14.79 -5.31 0.48
CA SER A 22 14.36 -4.49 -0.67
C SER A 22 13.07 -3.74 -0.33
N ILE A 23 12.09 -4.40 0.32
CA ILE A 23 10.87 -3.74 0.80
C ILE A 23 11.19 -2.68 1.84
N VAL A 24 12.04 -2.99 2.83
CA VAL A 24 12.42 -2.00 3.86
C VAL A 24 13.06 -0.77 3.21
N LYS A 25 13.91 -0.97 2.20
CA LYS A 25 14.52 0.14 1.45
C LYS A 25 13.48 0.96 0.69
N ALA A 26 12.48 0.31 0.10
CA ALA A 26 11.42 0.96 -0.65
C ALA A 26 10.46 1.75 0.27
N ILE A 27 9.99 1.17 1.38
CA ILE A 27 9.14 1.87 2.37
C ILE A 27 9.86 3.07 2.97
N ARG A 28 11.20 2.97 3.14
CA ARG A 28 12.02 4.09 3.58
C ARG A 28 12.05 5.29 2.61
N SER A 29 11.56 5.16 1.38
CA SER A 29 11.42 6.26 0.43
C SER A 29 10.08 6.99 0.55
N ILE A 30 9.08 6.41 1.23
CA ILE A 30 7.73 7.00 1.33
C ILE A 30 7.74 8.14 2.34
N ASP A 31 7.24 9.33 2.02
CA ASP A 31 7.26 10.42 3.01
C ASP A 31 6.25 10.20 4.13
N GLY A 32 6.64 10.58 5.35
CA GLY A 32 5.79 10.42 6.54
C GLY A 32 5.73 9.01 7.15
N ARG A 33 6.46 8.00 6.61
CA ARG A 33 6.53 6.66 7.24
C ARG A 33 7.05 6.70 8.66
N ARG A 34 6.54 5.80 9.51
CA ARG A 34 6.99 5.57 10.88
C ARG A 34 7.18 4.07 11.10
N TRP A 35 8.28 3.69 11.73
CA TRP A 35 8.49 2.30 12.14
C TRP A 35 7.97 2.10 13.56
N HIS A 36 7.13 1.09 13.77
CA HIS A 36 6.61 0.72 15.08
C HIS A 36 7.28 -0.57 15.58
N PRO A 37 8.30 -0.49 16.46
CA PRO A 37 9.13 -1.64 16.82
C PRO A 37 8.39 -2.69 17.67
N ALA A 38 7.35 -2.30 18.42
CA ALA A 38 6.60 -3.22 19.28
C ALA A 38 5.78 -4.22 18.48
N SER A 39 5.14 -3.78 17.38
CA SER A 39 4.36 -4.62 16.48
C SER A 39 5.14 -5.08 15.25
N LYS A 40 6.35 -4.55 15.03
CA LYS A 40 7.16 -4.75 13.82
C LYS A 40 6.39 -4.35 12.54
N THR A 41 5.70 -3.23 12.63
CA THR A 41 4.82 -2.72 11.58
C THR A 41 5.30 -1.36 11.11
N TRP A 42 5.19 -1.12 9.81
CA TRP A 42 5.38 0.22 9.24
C TRP A 42 4.05 0.94 9.21
N PHE A 43 3.99 2.11 9.84
CA PHE A 43 2.88 3.03 9.69
C PHE A 43 3.15 3.99 8.55
N ILE A 44 2.23 4.05 7.61
CA ILE A 44 2.34 4.84 6.40
C ILE A 44 1.11 5.74 6.33
N PRO A 45 1.25 7.04 6.00
CA PRO A 45 0.10 7.92 5.87
C PRO A 45 -0.93 7.36 4.87
N TYR A 46 -2.19 7.26 5.27
CA TYR A 46 -3.30 6.86 4.41
C TYR A 46 -3.66 8.00 3.46
N THR A 47 -2.85 8.14 2.42
CA THR A 47 -2.98 9.19 1.40
C THR A 47 -2.89 8.55 0.02
N LEU A 48 -3.51 9.17 -0.98
CA LEU A 48 -3.48 8.67 -2.36
C LEU A 48 -2.04 8.47 -2.85
N LEU A 49 -1.14 9.42 -2.61
CA LEU A 49 0.26 9.32 -3.02
C LEU A 49 0.97 8.10 -2.39
N ALA A 50 0.75 7.86 -1.09
CA ALA A 50 1.35 6.71 -0.42
C ALA A 50 0.74 5.39 -0.92
N LEU A 51 -0.56 5.35 -1.19
CA LEU A 51 -1.22 4.19 -1.78
C LEU A 51 -0.68 3.88 -3.17
N GLU A 52 -0.51 4.90 -4.03
CA GLU A 52 0.09 4.75 -5.36
C GLU A 52 1.51 4.18 -5.26
N GLN A 53 2.34 4.74 -4.38
CA GLN A 53 3.70 4.23 -4.13
C GLN A 53 3.69 2.78 -3.64
N LEU A 54 2.79 2.42 -2.72
CA LEU A 54 2.65 1.04 -2.24
C LEU A 54 2.17 0.12 -3.36
N LYS A 55 1.22 0.56 -4.19
CA LYS A 55 0.70 -0.19 -5.34
C LYS A 55 1.79 -0.47 -6.36
N GLU A 56 2.61 0.53 -6.70
CA GLU A 56 3.75 0.36 -7.60
C GLU A 56 4.84 -0.54 -7.00
N MET A 57 5.18 -0.33 -5.71
CA MET A 57 6.20 -1.11 -5.01
C MET A 57 5.82 -2.58 -4.89
N PHE A 58 4.55 -2.87 -4.62
CA PHE A 58 4.05 -4.21 -4.36
C PHE A 58 3.27 -4.81 -5.54
N LEU A 59 3.35 -4.21 -6.73
CA LEU A 59 2.67 -4.67 -7.94
C LEU A 59 2.95 -6.15 -8.27
N ARG A 60 4.13 -6.66 -7.89
CA ARG A 60 4.55 -8.05 -8.10
C ARG A 60 4.56 -8.90 -6.82
N ALA A 61 4.10 -8.34 -5.71
CA ALA A 61 4.03 -9.03 -4.43
C ALA A 61 2.60 -9.55 -4.17
N ASP A 62 2.51 -10.56 -3.32
CA ASP A 62 1.22 -11.08 -2.85
C ASP A 62 0.78 -10.19 -1.67
N VAL A 63 -0.24 -9.37 -1.89
CA VAL A 63 -0.70 -8.41 -0.89
C VAL A 63 -2.10 -8.75 -0.40
N ASP A 64 -2.21 -8.87 0.92
CA ASP A 64 -3.38 -9.25 1.69
C ASP A 64 -3.89 -7.98 2.35
N ILE A 65 -4.97 -7.43 1.82
CA ILE A 65 -5.61 -6.24 2.38
C ILE A 65 -6.67 -6.72 3.39
N ASP A 66 -6.64 -6.16 4.60
CA ASP A 66 -7.65 -6.45 5.62
C ASP A 66 -9.04 -6.00 5.15
N ALA A 67 -10.04 -6.84 5.43
CA ALA A 67 -11.41 -6.67 4.94
C ALA A 67 -12.03 -5.33 5.34
N GLU A 68 -11.71 -4.82 6.54
CA GLU A 68 -12.18 -3.51 7.02
C GLU A 68 -11.74 -2.36 6.09
N LEU A 69 -10.52 -2.44 5.55
CA LEU A 69 -10.01 -1.43 4.61
C LEU A 69 -10.71 -1.53 3.24
N VAL A 70 -11.08 -2.75 2.82
CA VAL A 70 -11.83 -3.01 1.60
C VAL A 70 -13.28 -2.51 1.72
N GLU A 71 -13.92 -2.70 2.88
CA GLU A 71 -15.28 -2.22 3.14
C GLU A 71 -15.36 -0.68 3.11
N GLU A 72 -14.35 0.00 3.67
CA GLU A 72 -14.28 1.47 3.64
C GLU A 72 -13.87 2.02 2.28
N CYS A 73 -13.01 1.30 1.56
CA CYS A 73 -12.50 1.70 0.26
C CYS A 73 -12.56 0.51 -0.71
N PRO A 74 -13.73 0.26 -1.34
CA PRO A 74 -13.92 -0.84 -2.28
C PRO A 74 -12.93 -0.79 -3.46
N ALA A 75 -12.44 0.40 -3.79
CA ALA A 75 -11.42 0.62 -4.81
C ALA A 75 -10.06 -0.05 -4.50
N LEU A 76 -9.85 -0.56 -3.29
CA LEU A 76 -8.66 -1.33 -2.91
C LEU A 76 -8.81 -2.83 -3.18
N GLU A 77 -10.04 -3.34 -3.32
CA GLU A 77 -10.30 -4.73 -3.76
C GLU A 77 -9.83 -4.92 -5.21
N GLU A 78 -9.99 -3.88 -6.02
CA GLU A 78 -9.44 -3.76 -7.37
C GLU A 78 -7.98 -3.28 -7.32
N TRP A 79 -7.12 -4.03 -6.63
CA TRP A 79 -5.68 -4.06 -6.94
C TRP A 79 -5.46 -4.71 -8.32
N GLU A 80 -6.18 -4.23 -9.32
CA GLU A 80 -5.86 -4.46 -10.71
C GLU A 80 -4.93 -3.31 -11.14
N PRO A 81 -3.84 -3.62 -11.86
CA PRO A 81 -3.02 -2.59 -12.49
C PRO A 81 -3.97 -1.71 -13.31
N MET A 82 -3.92 -0.40 -13.05
CA MET A 82 -4.70 0.56 -13.82
C MET A 82 -4.31 0.38 -15.29
N GLU A 83 -5.21 -0.17 -16.11
CA GLU A 83 -5.03 -0.18 -17.55
C GLU A 83 -4.71 1.27 -17.96
N PRO A 84 -3.62 1.50 -18.70
CA PRO A 84 -3.22 2.85 -19.06
C PRO A 84 -4.42 3.51 -19.75
N VAL A 85 -4.84 4.67 -19.23
CA VAL A 85 -5.88 5.48 -19.86
C VAL A 85 -5.40 5.78 -21.28
N GLU A 86 -5.92 5.03 -22.26
CA GLU A 86 -5.73 5.39 -23.65
C GLU A 86 -6.30 6.79 -23.81
N GLU A 87 -5.38 7.73 -24.02
CA GLU A 87 -5.63 9.12 -24.31
C GLU A 87 -6.69 9.18 -25.40
N ILE A 88 -7.92 9.58 -25.02
CA ILE A 88 -9.03 9.70 -25.93
C ILE A 88 -8.58 10.70 -26.99
N SER A 89 -8.31 10.19 -28.19
CA SER A 89 -8.07 10.96 -29.39
C SER A 89 -9.27 11.88 -29.59
N TYR A 90 -9.13 13.14 -29.18
CA TYR A 90 -10.08 14.19 -29.49
C TYR A 90 -10.03 14.40 -31.01
N ARG A 91 -10.98 13.73 -31.67
CA ARG A 91 -11.26 13.88 -33.09
C ARG A 91 -12.11 15.12 -33.33
#